data_AF-A0A561WZC0-F1
#
_entry.id   AF-A0A561WZC0-F1
#
_cell.length_a   1.000
_cell.length_b   1.000
_cell.length_c   1.000
_cell.angle_alpha   90.00
_cell.angle_beta   90.00
_cell.angle_gamma   90.00
#
_symmetry.space_group_name_H-M   'P 1'
#
loop_
_entity.id
_entity.type
_entity.pdbx_description
1 polymer ?
#
loop_
_entity_poly.entity_id
_entity_poly.type
_entity_poly.pdbx_seq_one_letter_code
_entity_poly.pdbx_strand_id
1 'polypeptide(L)'
;MKQRNRYSVFDHIFAITVVSFMCLAIVSLPFLLFYSVMHLISLTNDVRINSSGTFSSIKIILKFFLTVLVITGVVDTIFSLILKRTKGIVGFLSETFLMLAFFYLYVLMYSLVSNEIVMTDQGRLYLSFFLFLMYLSTHVVYAGLKRIYKSMVRK
;
A
#
# COMPACT_ATOMS: atom_id res chain seq x y z
N MET A 1 -26.29 -2.19 46.53
CA MET A 1 -25.23 -3.18 46.24
C MET A 1 -24.95 -3.13 44.73
N LYS A 2 -23.85 -2.50 44.30
CA LYS A 2 -23.51 -2.37 42.87
C LYS A 2 -23.12 -3.75 42.34
N GLN A 3 -23.94 -4.35 41.48
CA GLN A 3 -23.56 -5.57 40.75
C GLN A 3 -22.33 -5.24 39.89
N ARG A 4 -21.17 -5.75 40.33
CA ARG A 4 -19.94 -5.75 39.53
C ARG A 4 -20.20 -6.79 38.42
N ASN A 5 -20.57 -6.35 37.22
CA ASN A 5 -20.70 -7.23 36.06
C ASN A 5 -19.41 -8.04 35.94
N ARG A 6 -19.48 -9.34 36.22
CA ARG A 6 -18.35 -10.24 36.03
C ARG A 6 -18.21 -10.42 34.53
N TYR A 7 -17.14 -9.87 33.96
CA TYR A 7 -16.73 -10.15 32.59
C TYR A 7 -16.72 -11.66 32.36
N SER A 8 -17.44 -12.13 31.35
CA SER A 8 -17.51 -13.55 30.99
C SER A 8 -16.31 -13.93 30.13
N VAL A 9 -15.86 -15.19 30.22
CA VAL A 9 -14.82 -15.74 29.32
C VAL A 9 -15.24 -15.60 27.85
N PHE A 10 -16.54 -15.66 27.57
CA PHE A 10 -17.10 -15.40 26.25
C PHE A 10 -16.85 -13.97 25.75
N ASP A 11 -16.88 -12.98 26.64
CA ASP A 11 -16.61 -11.58 26.26
C ASP A 11 -15.15 -11.40 25.84
N HIS A 12 -14.22 -12.13 26.47
CA HIS A 12 -12.80 -12.13 26.10
C HIS A 12 -12.56 -12.79 24.75
N ILE A 13 -13.15 -13.97 24.52
CA ILE A 13 -13.01 -14.66 23.23
C ILE A 13 -13.60 -13.80 22.11
N PHE A 14 -14.79 -13.24 22.32
CA PHE A 14 -15.44 -12.36 21.35
C PHE A 14 -14.57 -11.13 21.04
N ALA A 15 -14.02 -10.46 22.05
CA ALA A 15 -13.14 -9.31 21.85
C ALA A 15 -11.87 -9.68 21.06
N ILE A 16 -11.22 -10.80 21.38
CA ILE A 16 -10.02 -11.28 20.67
C ILE A 16 -10.37 -11.56 19.20
N THR A 17 -11.49 -12.24 18.95
CA THR A 17 -11.94 -12.56 17.59
C THR A 17 -12.21 -11.29 16.79
N VAL A 18 -12.96 -10.34 17.34
CA VAL A 18 -13.27 -9.06 16.66
C VAL A 18 -11.99 -8.29 16.35
N VAL A 19 -11.10 -8.12 17.33
CA VAL A 19 -9.82 -7.41 17.11
C VAL A 19 -8.96 -8.13 16.06
N SER A 20 -8.93 -9.46 16.07
CA SER A 20 -8.19 -10.24 15.07
C SER A 20 -8.76 -10.03 13.67
N PHE A 21 -10.09 -10.04 13.51
CA PHE A 21 -10.74 -9.74 12.22
C PHE A 21 -10.49 -8.31 11.76
N MET A 22 -10.49 -7.34 12.68
CA MET A 22 -10.16 -5.95 12.35
C MET A 22 -8.71 -5.82 11.86
N CYS A 23 -7.75 -6.43 12.55
CA CYS A 23 -6.35 -6.46 12.12
C CYS A 23 -6.19 -7.14 10.76
N LEU A 24 -6.84 -8.30 10.55
CA LEU A 24 -6.83 -8.99 9.28
C LEU A 24 -7.40 -8.13 8.16
N ALA A 25 -8.52 -7.44 8.39
CA ALA A 25 -9.12 -6.56 7.39
C ALA A 25 -8.19 -5.38 7.03
N ILE A 26 -7.57 -4.75 8.03
CA ILE A 26 -6.65 -3.62 7.83
C ILE A 26 -5.45 -4.04 6.96
N VAL A 27 -4.93 -5.26 7.16
CA VAL A 27 -3.77 -5.77 6.41
C VAL A 27 -4.17 -6.32 5.04
N SER A 28 -5.26 -7.09 4.98
CA SER A 28 -5.67 -7.80 3.76
C SER A 28 -6.33 -6.90 2.72
N LEU A 29 -7.10 -5.89 3.13
CA LEU A 29 -7.86 -5.05 2.19
C LEU A 29 -6.95 -4.26 1.24
N PRO A 30 -5.86 -3.59 1.70
CA PRO A 30 -4.90 -2.94 0.81
C PRO A 30 -4.27 -3.93 -0.18
N PHE A 31 -3.93 -5.13 0.29
CA PHE A 31 -3.39 -6.17 -0.57
C PHE A 31 -4.40 -6.68 -1.60
N LEU A 32 -5.67 -6.88 -1.22
CA LEU A 32 -6.72 -7.33 -2.13
C LEU A 32 -7.00 -6.30 -3.23
N LEU A 33 -7.03 -5.01 -2.89
CA LEU A 33 -7.13 -3.94 -3.89
C LEU A 33 -5.93 -3.96 -4.83
N PHE A 34 -4.72 -4.08 -4.27
CA PHE A 34 -3.50 -4.17 -5.06
C PHE A 34 -3.49 -5.36 -6.02
N TYR A 35 -3.84 -6.54 -5.50
CA TYR A 35 -3.95 -7.78 -6.27
C TYR A 35 -4.98 -7.64 -7.39
N SER A 36 -6.14 -7.06 -7.11
CA SER A 36 -7.20 -6.88 -8.11
C SER A 36 -6.73 -6.03 -9.29
N VAL A 37 -6.02 -4.92 -9.02
CA VAL A 37 -5.49 -4.07 -10.09
C VAL A 37 -4.34 -4.74 -10.83
N MET A 38 -3.41 -5.39 -10.12
CA MET A 38 -2.35 -6.17 -10.75
C MET A 38 -2.90 -7.27 -11.65
N HIS A 39 -3.97 -7.94 -11.21
CA HIS A 39 -4.64 -8.96 -12.01
C HIS A 39 -5.28 -8.35 -13.27
N LEU A 40 -5.97 -7.22 -13.15
CA LEU A 40 -6.53 -6.49 -14.31
C LEU A 40 -5.44 -6.04 -15.29
N ILE A 41 -4.34 -5.49 -14.79
CA ILE A 41 -3.19 -5.10 -15.63
C ILE A 41 -2.59 -6.36 -16.30
N SER A 42 -2.56 -7.50 -15.61
CA SER A 42 -2.06 -8.76 -16.20
C SER A 42 -2.96 -9.36 -17.28
N LEU A 43 -4.21 -8.89 -17.41
CA LEU A 43 -5.08 -9.25 -18.54
C LEU A 43 -4.69 -8.50 -19.82
N THR A 44 -3.90 -7.42 -19.70
CA THR A 44 -3.30 -6.76 -20.85
C THR A 44 -2.08 -7.56 -21.34
N ASN A 45 -1.72 -7.42 -22.61
CA ASN A 45 -0.49 -8.02 -23.14
C ASN A 45 0.78 -7.33 -22.62
N ASP A 46 0.64 -6.27 -21.83
CA ASP A 46 1.74 -5.42 -21.38
C ASP A 46 2.40 -5.91 -20.09
N VAL A 47 1.70 -6.71 -19.28
CA VAL A 47 2.25 -7.29 -18.04
C VAL A 47 1.89 -8.76 -17.96
N ARG A 48 2.88 -9.61 -17.79
CA ARG A 48 2.70 -11.07 -17.68
C ARG A 48 3.28 -11.57 -16.37
N ILE A 49 2.45 -12.27 -15.60
CA ILE A 49 2.87 -12.91 -14.35
C ILE A 49 3.26 -14.34 -14.67
N ASN A 50 4.55 -14.67 -14.51
CA ASN A 50 5.06 -15.99 -14.80
C ASN A 50 4.72 -16.95 -13.66
N SER A 51 3.56 -17.60 -13.73
CA SER A 51 3.08 -18.50 -12.70
C SER A 51 2.42 -19.75 -13.30
N SER A 52 2.53 -20.87 -12.59
CA SER A 52 1.91 -22.15 -12.95
C SER A 52 0.48 -22.32 -12.43
N GLY A 53 -0.09 -21.30 -11.77
CA GLY A 53 -1.44 -21.34 -11.22
C GLY A 53 -1.75 -20.17 -10.28
N THR A 54 -3.01 -20.05 -9.86
CA THR A 54 -3.54 -18.90 -9.10
C THR A 54 -2.80 -18.67 -7.78
N PHE A 55 -2.51 -19.73 -7.02
CA PHE A 55 -1.80 -19.59 -5.74
C PHE A 55 -0.36 -19.08 -5.93
N SER A 56 0.31 -19.51 -7.00
CA SER A 56 1.64 -19.04 -7.36
C SER A 56 1.61 -17.56 -7.79
N SER A 57 0.61 -17.17 -8.59
CA SER A 57 0.35 -15.75 -8.92
C SER A 57 0.15 -14.88 -7.70
N ILE A 58 -0.71 -15.31 -6.75
CA ILE A 58 -0.96 -14.57 -5.50
C ILE A 58 0.34 -14.40 -4.72
N LYS A 59 1.17 -15.45 -4.61
CA LYS A 59 2.45 -15.40 -3.92
C LYS A 59 3.43 -14.40 -4.56
N ILE A 60 3.52 -14.40 -5.89
CA ILE A 60 4.37 -13.45 -6.65
C ILE A 60 3.90 -12.01 -6.40
N ILE A 61 2.59 -11.75 -6.54
CA ILE A 61 2.02 -10.41 -6.32
C ILE A 61 2.20 -9.98 -4.86
N LEU A 62 2.03 -10.88 -3.89
CA LEU A 62 2.24 -10.59 -2.47
C LEU A 62 3.70 -10.21 -2.17
N LYS A 63 4.65 -10.97 -2.72
CA LYS A 63 6.08 -10.65 -2.60
C LYS A 63 6.40 -9.29 -3.19
N PHE A 64 5.85 -8.98 -4.36
CA PHE A 64 6.00 -7.68 -5.00
C PHE A 64 5.39 -6.56 -4.15
N PHE A 65 4.16 -6.73 -3.67
CA PHE A 65 3.46 -5.79 -2.80
C PHE A 65 4.24 -5.47 -1.52
N LEU A 66 4.70 -6.48 -0.80
CA LEU A 66 5.48 -6.30 0.43
C LEU A 66 6.80 -5.57 0.15
N THR A 67 7.47 -5.91 -0.95
CA THR A 67 8.73 -5.29 -1.35
C THR A 67 8.53 -3.81 -1.68
N VAL A 68 7.50 -3.50 -2.49
CA VAL A 68 7.08 -2.12 -2.80
C VAL A 68 6.78 -1.35 -1.52
N LEU A 69 6.00 -1.91 -0.60
CA LEU A 69 5.58 -1.25 0.63
C LEU A 69 6.80 -0.86 1.49
N VAL A 70 7.72 -1.79 1.71
CA VAL A 70 8.94 -1.55 2.49
C VAL A 70 9.81 -0.49 1.84
N ILE A 71 10.08 -0.64 0.54
CA ILE A 71 10.97 0.27 -0.19
C ILE A 71 10.35 1.68 -0.27
N THR A 72 9.05 1.78 -0.53
CA THR A 72 8.33 3.06 -0.56
C THR A 72 8.44 3.76 0.78
N GLY A 73 8.21 3.06 1.89
CA GLY A 73 8.34 3.65 3.23
C GLY A 73 9.75 4.17 3.54
N VAL A 74 10.78 3.42 3.13
CA VAL A 74 12.18 3.85 3.29
C VAL A 74 12.48 5.09 2.46
N VAL A 75 12.11 5.09 1.17
CA VAL A 75 12.41 6.18 0.24
C VAL A 75 11.62 7.44 0.59
N ASP A 76 10.34 7.31 0.94
CA ASP A 76 9.49 8.40 1.41
C ASP A 76 10.11 9.07 2.65
N THR A 77 10.57 8.27 3.62
CA THR A 77 11.26 8.79 4.81
C THR A 77 12.54 9.53 4.44
N ILE A 78 13.35 9.00 3.51
CA ILE A 78 14.59 9.64 3.04
C ILE A 78 14.27 10.98 2.36
N PHE A 79 13.31 11.01 1.44
CA PHE A 79 12.93 12.24 0.74
C PHE A 79 12.34 13.27 1.69
N SER A 80 11.45 12.88 2.58
CA SER A 80 10.93 13.74 3.65
C SER A 80 12.05 14.34 4.53
N LEU A 81 13.10 13.57 4.84
CA LEU A 81 14.25 14.07 5.62
C LEU A 81 15.09 15.07 4.82
N ILE A 82 15.37 14.80 3.55
CA ILE A 82 16.17 15.66 2.67
C ILE A 82 15.42 16.96 2.36
N LEU A 83 14.13 16.88 2.04
CA LEU A 83 13.27 17.99 1.65
C LEU A 83 12.69 18.77 2.83
N LYS A 84 13.06 18.42 4.06
CA LYS A 84 12.62 19.08 5.30
C LYS A 84 12.86 20.60 5.30
N ARG A 85 13.80 21.09 4.47
CA ARG A 85 14.08 22.52 4.28
C ARG A 85 13.02 23.26 3.46
N THR A 86 12.37 22.60 2.51
CA THR A 86 11.30 23.16 1.67
C THR A 86 9.94 22.96 2.34
N LYS A 87 9.59 23.85 3.27
CA LYS A 87 8.27 23.81 3.92
C LYS A 87 7.17 24.29 2.96
N GLY A 88 6.10 23.51 2.83
CA GLY A 88 4.87 23.91 2.13
C GLY A 88 4.58 23.09 0.86
N ILE A 89 3.70 23.61 0.01
CA ILE A 89 3.17 22.94 -1.18
C ILE A 89 4.30 22.57 -2.16
N VAL A 90 5.31 23.43 -2.30
CA VAL A 90 6.46 23.18 -3.19
C VAL A 90 7.27 21.96 -2.74
N GLY A 91 7.47 21.79 -1.43
CA GLY A 91 8.13 20.61 -0.87
C GLY A 91 7.35 19.34 -1.18
N PHE A 92 6.04 19.35 -0.90
CA PHE A 92 5.16 18.23 -1.21
C PHE A 92 5.12 17.87 -2.70
N LEU A 93 5.03 18.88 -3.58
CA LEU A 93 5.10 18.66 -5.03
C LEU A 93 6.43 18.04 -5.44
N SER A 94 7.56 18.57 -4.93
CA SER A 94 8.89 18.03 -5.24
C SER A 94 9.05 16.57 -4.77
N GLU A 95 8.57 16.24 -3.58
CA GLU A 95 8.56 14.87 -3.05
C GLU A 95 7.69 13.96 -3.92
N THR A 96 6.51 14.43 -4.30
CA THR A 96 5.59 13.70 -5.18
C THR A 96 6.23 13.39 -6.55
N PHE A 97 6.89 14.36 -7.17
CA PHE A 97 7.60 14.14 -8.44
C PHE A 97 8.78 13.18 -8.29
N LEU A 98 9.54 13.29 -7.20
CA LEU A 98 10.64 12.36 -6.90
C LEU A 98 10.13 10.94 -6.67
N MET A 99 8.99 10.78 -5.99
CA MET A 99 8.34 9.49 -5.80
C MET A 99 7.85 8.89 -7.11
N LEU A 100 7.29 9.69 -8.03
CA LEU A 100 6.93 9.23 -9.37
C LEU A 100 8.16 8.70 -10.14
N ALA A 101 9.24 9.48 -10.17
CA ALA A 101 10.49 9.08 -10.81
C ALA A 101 11.06 7.81 -10.16
N PHE A 102 10.99 7.74 -8.83
CA PHE A 102 11.41 6.57 -8.06
C PHE A 102 10.59 5.32 -8.42
N PHE A 103 9.26 5.40 -8.50
CA PHE A 103 8.42 4.26 -8.90
C PHE A 103 8.72 3.79 -10.30
N TYR A 104 9.01 4.70 -11.23
CA TYR A 104 9.45 4.33 -12.57
C TYR A 104 10.77 3.56 -12.55
N LEU A 105 11.78 4.09 -11.86
CA LEU A 105 13.07 3.43 -11.71
C LEU A 105 12.96 2.07 -11.00
N TYR A 106 12.16 1.98 -9.95
CA TYR A 106 11.93 0.74 -9.22
C TYR A 106 11.31 -0.33 -10.12
N VAL A 107 10.25 -0.01 -10.84
CA VAL A 107 9.58 -0.96 -11.76
C VAL A 107 10.52 -1.38 -12.89
N LEU A 108 11.30 -0.44 -13.44
CA LEU A 108 12.32 -0.74 -14.44
C LEU A 108 13.36 -1.73 -13.89
N MET A 109 13.93 -1.45 -12.72
CA MET A 109 14.90 -2.35 -12.09
C MET A 109 14.30 -3.71 -11.74
N TYR A 110 13.06 -3.74 -11.23
CA TYR A 110 12.37 -4.98 -10.94
C TYR A 110 12.17 -5.82 -12.21
N SER A 111 11.79 -5.21 -13.33
CA SER A 111 11.65 -5.88 -14.62
C SER A 111 12.97 -6.40 -15.19
N LEU A 112 14.12 -5.83 -14.82
CA LEU A 112 15.44 -6.28 -15.27
C LEU A 112 16.00 -7.42 -14.41
N VAL A 113 15.65 -7.46 -13.13
CA VAL A 113 16.21 -8.41 -12.16
C VAL A 113 15.27 -9.60 -11.92
N SER A 114 13.96 -9.40 -12.01
CA SER A 114 12.95 -10.42 -11.73
C SER A 114 12.30 -10.93 -13.01
N ASN A 115 12.29 -12.25 -13.17
CA ASN A 115 11.53 -12.93 -14.23
C ASN A 115 10.12 -13.35 -13.77
N GLU A 116 9.69 -12.95 -12.57
CA GLU A 116 8.38 -13.30 -12.01
C GLU A 116 7.25 -12.45 -12.61
N ILE A 117 7.51 -11.17 -12.89
CA ILE A 117 6.57 -10.25 -13.55
C ILE A 117 7.29 -9.62 -14.74
N VAL A 118 6.95 -10.07 -15.94
CA VAL A 118 7.52 -9.60 -17.20
C VAL A 118 6.68 -8.44 -17.71
N MET A 119 7.31 -7.35 -18.11
CA MET A 119 6.62 -6.11 -18.47
C MET A 119 7.14 -5.58 -19.82
N THR A 120 6.23 -5.11 -20.67
CA THR A 120 6.57 -4.28 -21.84
C THR A 120 6.88 -2.85 -21.41
N ASP A 121 7.36 -2.01 -22.32
CA ASP A 121 7.61 -0.60 -22.03
C ASP A 121 6.35 0.12 -21.50
N GLN A 122 5.19 -0.19 -22.08
CA GLN A 122 3.89 0.33 -21.64
C GLN A 122 3.47 -0.26 -20.30
N GLY A 123 3.70 -1.56 -20.09
CA GLY A 123 3.41 -2.23 -18.82
C GLY A 123 4.18 -1.63 -17.65
N ARG A 124 5.45 -1.26 -17.86
CA ARG A 124 6.25 -0.56 -16.86
C ARG A 124 5.62 0.78 -16.48
N LEU A 125 5.19 1.57 -17.47
CA LEU A 125 4.53 2.85 -17.22
C LEU A 125 3.23 2.68 -16.43
N TYR A 126 2.34 1.78 -16.86
CA TYR A 126 1.08 1.52 -16.17
C TYR A 126 1.30 1.11 -14.72
N LEU A 127 2.26 0.22 -14.48
CA LEU A 127 2.55 -0.24 -13.14
C LEU A 127 3.12 0.88 -12.27
N SER A 128 4.06 1.67 -12.78
CA SER A 128 4.61 2.82 -12.04
C SER A 128 3.56 3.87 -11.72
N PHE A 129 2.66 4.19 -12.66
CA PHE A 129 1.54 5.09 -12.42
C PHE A 129 0.57 4.52 -11.40
N PHE A 130 0.28 3.22 -11.46
CA PHE A 130 -0.55 2.56 -10.45
C PHE A 130 0.06 2.67 -9.04
N LEU A 131 1.37 2.37 -8.90
CA LEU A 131 2.09 2.52 -7.63
C LEU A 131 2.03 3.97 -7.11
N PHE A 132 2.22 4.92 -8.01
CA PHE A 132 2.15 6.34 -7.69
C PHE A 132 0.74 6.78 -7.24
N LEU A 133 -0.32 6.30 -7.91
CA LEU A 133 -1.70 6.57 -7.51
C LEU A 133 -2.02 5.95 -6.14
N MET A 134 -1.53 4.74 -5.87
CA MET A 134 -1.63 4.11 -4.56
C MET A 134 -0.95 4.97 -3.49
N TYR A 135 0.27 5.45 -3.76
CA TYR A 135 0.98 6.36 -2.87
C TYR A 135 0.23 7.69 -2.64
N LEU A 136 -0.35 8.30 -3.68
CA LEU A 136 -1.16 9.50 -3.49
C LEU A 136 -2.42 9.22 -2.67
N SER A 137 -3.05 8.05 -2.87
CA SER A 137 -4.25 7.66 -2.15
C SER A 137 -3.99 7.53 -0.64
N THR A 138 -2.80 7.05 -0.22
CA THR A 138 -2.46 6.95 1.21
C THR A 138 -2.32 8.33 1.84
N HIS A 139 -1.74 9.31 1.14
CA HIS A 139 -1.70 10.70 1.59
C HIS A 139 -3.09 11.33 1.71
N VAL A 140 -3.98 11.07 0.74
CA VAL A 140 -5.38 11.54 0.79
C VAL A 140 -6.14 10.93 1.97
N VAL A 141 -6.01 9.61 2.15
CA VAL A 141 -6.64 8.89 3.28
C VAL A 141 -6.10 9.43 4.61
N TYR A 142 -4.79 9.61 4.75
CA TYR A 142 -4.19 10.18 5.95
C TYR A 142 -4.70 11.60 6.24
N ALA A 143 -4.78 12.46 5.22
CA ALA A 143 -5.32 13.80 5.36
C ALA A 143 -6.81 13.79 5.80
N GLY A 144 -7.61 12.89 5.23
CA GLY A 144 -9.00 12.65 5.61
C GLY A 144 -9.14 12.21 7.07
N LEU A 145 -8.40 11.17 7.47
CA LEU A 145 -8.39 10.65 8.85
C LEU A 145 -7.95 11.73 9.86
N LYS A 146 -6.92 12.51 9.52
CA LYS A 146 -6.45 13.62 10.36
C LYS A 146 -7.52 14.70 10.55
N ARG A 147 -8.32 15.01 9.52
CA ARG A 147 -9.44 15.97 9.62
C ARG A 147 -10.56 15.42 10.51
N ILE A 148 -10.93 14.14 10.35
CA ILE A 148 -11.95 13.48 11.16
C ILE A 148 -11.53 13.45 12.63
N TYR A 149 -10.29 13.04 12.90
CA TYR A 149 -9.72 13.02 14.26
C TYR A 149 -9.77 14.39 14.93
N LYS A 150 -9.30 15.45 14.24
CA LYS A 150 -9.37 16.82 14.76
C LYS A 150 -10.79 17.29 15.05
N SER A 151 -11.78 16.83 14.27
CA SER A 151 -13.18 17.19 14.46
C SER A 151 -13.80 16.47 15.66
N MET A 152 -13.39 15.23 15.93
CA MET A 152 -13.82 14.48 17.13
C MET A 152 -13.22 15.03 18.41
N VAL A 153 -11.94 15.40 18.41
CA VAL A 153 -11.24 15.93 19.60
C VAL A 153 -11.66 17.37 19.96
N ARG A 154 -12.22 18.11 19.01
CA ARG A 154 -12.74 19.47 19.24
C ARG A 154 -14.22 19.50 19.63
N LYS A 155 -14.89 18.35 19.68
CA LYS A 155 -16.21 18.17 20.30
C LYS A 155 -16.03 17.74 21.74
#